data_AF-A0A7V9E4F6-F1
#
_entry.id   AF-A0A7V9E4F6-F1
#
_cell.length_a   1.000
_cell.length_b   1.000
_cell.length_c   1.000
_cell.angle_alpha   90.00
_cell.angle_beta   90.00
_cell.angle_gamma   90.00
#
_symmetry.space_group_name_H-M   'P 1'
#
loop_
_entity.id
_entity.type
_entity.pdbx_description
1 polymer ?
#
loop_
_entity_poly.entity_id
_entity_poly.type
_entity_poly.pdbx_seq_one_letter_code
_entity_poly.pdbx_strand_id
1 'polypeptide(L)'
;DPIKVAEGRTLGDPETVHYGLVPRTNRGIFSVNELPDLAERIQVALLNVLEERDIQIRGYRLRLPLDLLLVASANPEDYTNRGRIVTPLKDRFGSEVRTHYPLDLPDEITLLRQEARTTWTDAGGHERPLIPEHLLDIIARYTRLVRDSQHVDHRSGVSARFAIAALETVAASAVRRAATTGEERSAARVCDLPAVVPASRGKVEFADAGSDSDDERETEILSHLLRRAINETFRSRLGGLDLSGLQNHFESGEVVESGDMVTGEQLLAQVGRVPRLAEMLGRLGVPEGEESPQQAAAAVELALEGLHLTRRLAKDSQGGRTVYGA
;
A
#
# COMPACT_ATOMS: atom_id res chain seq x y z
N ASP A 1 4.41 -37.67 -27.90
CA ASP A 1 3.61 -37.03 -28.96
C ASP A 1 3.12 -38.15 -29.87
N PRO A 2 1.81 -38.48 -29.84
CA PRO A 2 1.26 -39.57 -30.63
C PRO A 2 1.50 -39.43 -32.14
N ILE A 3 1.62 -38.19 -32.64
CA ILE A 3 1.84 -37.91 -34.06
C ILE A 3 3.28 -38.30 -34.44
N LYS A 4 4.26 -37.91 -33.63
CA LYS A 4 5.68 -38.28 -33.85
C LYS A 4 5.95 -39.77 -33.73
N VAL A 5 5.17 -40.47 -32.90
CA VAL A 5 5.23 -41.94 -32.79
C VAL A 5 4.64 -42.60 -34.05
N ALA A 6 3.59 -42.02 -34.63
CA ALA A 6 3.03 -42.47 -35.90
C ALA A 6 3.96 -42.21 -37.10
N GLU A 7 4.87 -41.23 -37.01
CA GLU A 7 5.94 -40.95 -37.99
C GLU A 7 7.16 -41.90 -37.88
N GLY A 8 7.08 -42.96 -37.06
CA GLY A 8 8.09 -44.01 -36.98
C GLY A 8 9.15 -43.81 -35.90
N ARG A 9 9.04 -42.76 -35.08
CA ARG A 9 9.94 -42.56 -33.94
C ARG A 9 9.56 -43.47 -32.78
N THR A 10 10.57 -44.04 -32.13
CA THR A 10 10.33 -44.95 -30.99
C THR A 10 9.79 -44.18 -29.79
N LEU A 11 9.00 -44.86 -28.94
CA LEU A 11 8.50 -44.29 -27.67
C LEU A 11 9.63 -43.86 -26.69
N GLY A 12 10.86 -44.34 -26.92
CA GLY A 12 12.05 -43.97 -26.15
C GLY A 12 12.83 -42.78 -26.73
N ASP A 13 12.43 -42.24 -27.88
CA ASP A 13 13.08 -41.07 -28.47
C ASP A 13 12.76 -39.80 -27.65
N PRO A 14 13.76 -39.11 -27.08
CA PRO A 14 13.57 -37.85 -26.35
C PRO A 14 12.80 -36.77 -27.12
N GLU A 15 12.81 -36.81 -28.46
CA GLU A 15 12.05 -35.87 -29.31
C GLU A 15 10.55 -36.18 -29.42
N THR A 16 10.13 -37.38 -28.97
CA THR A 16 8.72 -37.77 -28.83
C THR A 16 8.16 -37.42 -27.46
N VAL A 17 9.01 -37.05 -26.49
CA VAL A 17 8.59 -36.67 -25.13
C VAL A 17 8.09 -35.23 -25.11
N HIS A 18 6.91 -35.01 -24.55
CA HIS A 18 6.46 -33.65 -24.25
C HIS A 18 6.99 -33.25 -22.87
N TYR A 19 8.04 -32.43 -22.85
CA TYR A 19 8.59 -31.92 -21.62
C TYR A 19 7.61 -30.95 -20.94
N GLY A 20 7.35 -31.19 -19.66
CA GLY A 20 6.64 -30.27 -18.78
C GLY A 20 7.47 -29.04 -18.43
N LEU A 21 6.98 -28.21 -17.50
CA LEU A 21 7.63 -26.94 -17.15
C LEU A 21 9.05 -27.14 -16.62
N VAL A 22 9.27 -28.07 -15.68
CA VAL A 22 10.57 -28.26 -15.02
C VAL A 22 11.71 -28.59 -16.01
N PRO A 23 11.59 -29.60 -16.90
CA PRO A 23 12.68 -29.87 -17.85
C PRO A 23 12.88 -28.78 -18.90
N ARG A 24 11.84 -27.99 -19.23
CA ARG A 24 11.97 -26.86 -20.15
C ARG A 24 12.79 -25.71 -19.58
N THR A 25 12.86 -25.59 -18.25
CA THR A 25 13.61 -24.55 -17.56
C THR A 25 15.08 -24.94 -17.36
N ASN A 26 15.54 -26.10 -17.86
CA ASN A 26 16.91 -26.58 -17.67
C ASN A 26 17.96 -25.50 -17.98
N ARG A 27 18.97 -25.39 -17.12
CA ARG A 27 19.97 -24.31 -17.05
C ARG A 27 19.38 -22.94 -16.74
N GLY A 28 18.36 -22.91 -15.88
CA GLY A 28 17.61 -21.71 -15.55
C GLY A 28 17.02 -21.71 -14.14
N ILE A 29 16.25 -20.67 -13.85
CA ILE A 29 15.57 -20.49 -12.57
C ILE A 29 14.11 -20.96 -12.74
N PHE A 30 13.72 -21.96 -11.95
CA PHE A 30 12.34 -22.43 -11.88
C PHE A 30 11.69 -21.85 -10.63
N SER A 31 10.72 -20.95 -10.83
CA SER A 31 10.01 -20.28 -9.73
C SER A 31 8.64 -20.90 -9.49
N VAL A 32 8.34 -21.24 -8.24
CA VAL A 32 7.03 -21.76 -7.81
C VAL A 32 6.41 -20.77 -6.83
N ASN A 33 5.27 -20.18 -7.20
CA ASN A 33 4.48 -19.40 -6.24
C ASN A 33 3.67 -20.35 -5.35
N GLU A 34 3.65 -20.08 -4.05
CA GLU A 34 2.82 -20.80 -3.08
C GLU A 34 3.01 -22.32 -3.20
N LEU A 35 4.27 -22.77 -3.07
CA LEU A 35 4.62 -24.19 -3.08
C LEU A 35 3.74 -25.04 -2.12
N PRO A 36 3.36 -24.54 -0.92
CA PRO A 36 2.42 -25.24 -0.05
C PRO A 36 1.09 -25.59 -0.71
N ASP A 37 0.55 -24.76 -1.61
CA ASP A 37 -0.75 -24.98 -2.26
C ASP A 37 -0.73 -26.11 -3.29
N LEU A 38 0.47 -26.57 -3.69
CA LEU A 38 0.59 -27.73 -4.55
C LEU A 38 0.18 -28.99 -3.80
N ALA A 39 -0.67 -29.80 -4.43
CA ALA A 39 -1.04 -31.11 -3.91
C ALA A 39 0.21 -31.94 -3.57
N GLU A 40 0.17 -32.69 -2.46
CA GLU A 40 1.30 -33.47 -1.93
C GLU A 40 1.99 -34.33 -3.01
N ARG A 41 1.20 -34.99 -3.87
CA ARG A 41 1.71 -35.80 -4.98
C ARG A 41 2.59 -35.00 -5.97
N ILE A 42 2.26 -33.73 -6.20
CA ILE A 42 3.04 -32.83 -7.07
C ILE A 42 4.35 -32.43 -6.38
N GLN A 43 4.30 -32.15 -5.07
CA GLN A 43 5.51 -31.85 -4.29
C GLN A 43 6.48 -33.04 -4.27
N VAL A 44 5.98 -34.27 -4.08
CA VAL A 44 6.78 -35.50 -4.14
C VAL A 44 7.34 -35.73 -5.55
N ALA A 45 6.55 -35.50 -6.60
CA ALA A 45 7.05 -35.60 -7.97
C ALA A 45 8.17 -34.57 -8.24
N LEU A 46 8.05 -33.35 -7.72
CA LEU A 46 9.08 -32.32 -7.83
C LEU A 46 10.38 -32.76 -7.12
N LEU A 47 10.28 -33.34 -5.91
CA LEU A 47 11.42 -33.91 -5.21
C LEU A 47 12.16 -34.96 -6.05
N ASN A 48 11.44 -35.93 -6.62
CA ASN A 48 12.04 -36.99 -7.43
C ASN A 48 12.81 -36.42 -8.64
N VAL A 49 12.25 -35.40 -9.29
CA VAL A 49 12.87 -34.72 -10.43
C VAL A 49 14.14 -33.98 -10.01
N LEU A 50 14.13 -33.32 -8.86
CA LEU A 50 15.26 -32.51 -8.37
C LEU A 50 16.39 -33.35 -7.77
N GLU A 51 16.05 -34.43 -7.07
CA GLU A 51 17.01 -35.24 -6.35
C GLU A 51 17.53 -36.43 -7.17
N GLU A 52 16.62 -37.29 -7.64
CA GLU A 52 17.02 -38.50 -8.36
C GLU A 52 17.34 -38.23 -9.83
N ARG A 53 16.93 -37.06 -10.35
CA ARG A 53 16.99 -36.70 -11.78
C ARG A 53 16.22 -37.69 -12.65
N ASP A 54 15.30 -38.42 -12.04
CA ASP A 54 14.52 -39.48 -12.65
C ASP A 54 13.07 -39.05 -12.79
N ILE A 55 12.51 -39.28 -13.97
CA ILE A 55 11.12 -38.98 -14.30
C ILE A 55 10.49 -40.25 -14.83
N GLN A 56 9.36 -40.64 -14.23
CA GLN A 56 8.56 -41.75 -14.75
C GLN A 56 7.46 -41.22 -15.68
N ILE A 57 7.50 -41.61 -16.95
CA ILE A 57 6.49 -41.24 -17.94
C ILE A 57 5.83 -42.51 -18.46
N ARG A 58 4.54 -42.72 -18.12
CA ARG A 58 3.73 -43.86 -18.58
C ARG A 58 4.44 -45.21 -18.44
N GLY A 59 5.14 -45.43 -17.33
CA GLY A 59 5.86 -46.67 -17.01
C GLY A 59 7.34 -46.67 -17.40
N TYR A 60 7.82 -45.73 -18.22
CA TYR A 60 9.23 -45.61 -18.58
C TYR A 60 9.97 -44.72 -17.57
N ARG A 61 11.11 -45.20 -17.05
CA ARG A 61 12.01 -44.42 -16.21
C ARG A 61 13.02 -43.72 -17.12
N LEU A 62 12.93 -42.39 -17.20
CA LEU A 62 13.86 -41.54 -17.94
C LEU A 62 14.71 -40.76 -16.96
N ARG A 63 16.02 -40.70 -17.19
CA ARG A 63 16.92 -39.85 -16.41
C ARG A 63 17.23 -38.59 -17.20
N LEU A 64 16.85 -37.43 -16.66
CA LEU A 64 17.12 -36.14 -17.27
C LEU A 64 18.19 -35.39 -16.45
N PRO A 65 19.38 -35.12 -17.01
CA PRO A 65 20.40 -34.33 -16.31
C PRO A 65 19.97 -32.86 -16.27
N LEU A 66 19.13 -32.53 -15.29
CA LEU A 66 18.65 -31.17 -15.05
C LEU A 66 19.63 -30.39 -14.18
N ASP A 67 19.86 -29.14 -14.58
CA ASP A 67 20.65 -28.13 -13.89
C ASP A 67 19.76 -26.91 -13.66
N LEU A 68 19.25 -26.74 -12.44
CA LEU A 68 18.16 -25.81 -12.15
C LEU A 68 18.38 -25.15 -10.80
N LEU A 69 18.05 -23.86 -10.71
CA LEU A 69 17.83 -23.17 -9.43
C LEU A 69 16.32 -23.12 -9.15
N LEU A 70 15.87 -23.83 -8.12
CA LEU A 70 14.49 -23.73 -7.65
C LEU A 70 14.35 -22.54 -6.70
N VAL A 71 13.40 -21.66 -6.98
CA VAL A 71 12.96 -20.59 -6.08
C VAL A 71 11.49 -20.84 -5.76
N ALA A 72 11.11 -20.83 -4.50
CA ALA A 72 9.72 -21.05 -4.09
C ALA A 72 9.29 -19.99 -3.07
N SER A 73 8.05 -19.53 -3.18
CA SER A 73 7.37 -18.79 -2.11
C SER A 73 6.47 -19.73 -1.30
N ALA A 74 6.30 -19.40 -0.03
CA ALA A 74 5.42 -20.11 0.88
C ALA A 74 4.86 -19.10 1.88
N ASN A 75 3.56 -19.15 2.13
CA ASN A 75 2.96 -18.41 3.23
C ASN A 75 3.17 -19.22 4.52
N PRO A 76 3.78 -18.66 5.58
CA PRO A 76 4.04 -19.41 6.81
C PRO A 76 2.79 -19.91 7.54
N GLU A 77 1.60 -19.39 7.23
CA GLU A 77 0.37 -19.63 8.00
C GLU A 77 -0.77 -20.35 7.24
N ASP A 78 -0.50 -21.33 6.37
CA ASP A 78 -1.61 -22.02 5.69
C ASP A 78 -2.41 -22.96 6.61
N TYR A 79 -3.56 -22.45 7.07
CA TYR A 79 -4.54 -22.97 8.03
C TYR A 79 -5.34 -24.22 7.60
N THR A 80 -4.89 -24.99 6.62
CA THR A 80 -5.52 -26.28 6.31
C THR A 80 -4.47 -27.35 6.05
N ASN A 81 -4.82 -28.62 6.25
CA ASN A 81 -4.00 -29.79 5.94
C ASN A 81 -3.48 -29.86 4.47
N ARG A 82 -3.74 -28.84 3.64
CA ARG A 82 -3.29 -28.69 2.25
C ARG A 82 -2.06 -27.80 2.06
N GLY A 83 -1.60 -27.07 3.07
CA GLY A 83 -0.57 -26.03 2.94
C GLY A 83 0.74 -26.30 3.69
N ARG A 84 1.20 -27.56 3.75
CA ARG A 84 2.52 -27.87 4.32
C ARG A 84 3.44 -28.41 3.24
N ILE A 85 4.63 -27.83 3.14
CA ILE A 85 5.71 -28.40 2.34
C ILE A 85 6.09 -29.75 2.98
N VAL A 86 6.03 -30.83 2.20
CA VAL A 86 6.43 -32.15 2.69
C VAL A 86 7.87 -32.12 3.21
N THR A 87 8.10 -32.66 4.41
CA THR A 87 9.42 -32.62 5.08
C THR A 87 10.57 -33.02 4.15
N PRO A 88 10.46 -34.10 3.35
CA PRO A 88 11.54 -34.49 2.43
C PRO A 88 11.89 -33.41 1.39
N LEU A 89 10.92 -32.64 0.90
CA LEU A 89 11.17 -31.54 -0.03
C LEU A 89 11.72 -30.31 0.69
N LYS A 90 11.21 -30.02 1.89
CA LYS A 90 11.67 -28.91 2.72
C LYS A 90 13.17 -29.03 3.02
N ASP A 91 13.63 -30.23 3.38
CA ASP A 91 15.03 -30.49 3.74
C ASP A 91 16.01 -30.35 2.56
N ARG A 92 15.51 -30.19 1.33
CA ARG A 92 16.32 -29.98 0.12
C ARG A 92 16.54 -28.52 -0.25
N PHE A 93 15.85 -27.58 0.40
CA PHE A 93 16.13 -26.17 0.20
C PHE A 93 17.42 -25.78 0.92
N GLY A 94 18.39 -25.28 0.16
CA GLY A 94 19.69 -24.84 0.70
C GLY A 94 19.65 -23.50 1.45
N SER A 95 18.57 -22.73 1.32
CA SER A 95 18.38 -21.45 2.00
C SER A 95 16.89 -21.16 2.19
N GLU A 96 16.54 -20.58 3.34
CA GLU A 96 15.22 -20.03 3.64
C GLU A 96 15.38 -18.52 3.86
N VAL A 97 14.65 -17.70 3.10
CA VAL A 97 14.62 -16.24 3.29
C VAL A 97 13.24 -15.88 3.83
N ARG A 98 13.20 -15.30 5.02
CA ARG A 98 11.96 -14.75 5.59
C ARG A 98 11.83 -13.29 5.19
N THR A 99 10.80 -13.00 4.40
CA THR A 99 10.47 -11.63 4.03
C THR A 99 9.68 -10.96 5.15
N HIS A 100 9.72 -9.63 5.17
CA HIS A 100 8.95 -8.81 6.09
C HIS A 100 8.53 -7.52 5.37
N TYR A 101 7.51 -6.86 5.89
CA TYR A 101 7.16 -5.51 5.45
C TYR A 101 8.23 -4.50 5.92
N PRO A 102 8.28 -3.28 5.35
CA PRO A 102 9.24 -2.26 5.76
C PRO A 102 9.26 -2.04 7.27
N LEU A 103 10.45 -2.13 7.86
CA LEU A 103 10.64 -2.00 9.32
C LEU A 103 10.67 -0.55 9.75
N ASP A 104 11.15 0.32 8.86
CA ASP A 104 11.32 1.75 9.11
C ASP A 104 10.40 2.59 8.22
N LEU A 105 10.02 3.77 8.74
CA LEU A 105 9.14 4.71 8.03
C LEU A 105 9.72 5.19 6.68
N PRO A 106 11.03 5.49 6.53
CA PRO A 106 11.59 5.91 5.25
C PRO A 106 11.49 4.84 4.16
N ASP A 107 11.59 3.56 4.53
CA ASP A 107 11.47 2.45 3.58
C ASP A 107 10.02 2.28 3.12
N GLU A 108 9.04 2.47 4.01
CA GLU A 108 7.61 2.47 3.66
C GLU A 108 7.29 3.63 2.70
N ILE A 109 7.85 4.82 2.93
CA ILE A 109 7.72 5.97 2.01
C ILE A 109 8.38 5.67 0.65
N THR A 110 9.56 5.04 0.66
CA THR A 110 10.27 4.67 -0.57
C THR A 110 9.45 3.67 -1.40
N LEU A 111 8.88 2.66 -0.74
CA LEU A 111 7.96 1.70 -1.38
C LEU A 111 6.75 2.41 -1.98
N LEU A 112 6.12 3.33 -1.25
CA LEU A 112 4.97 4.08 -1.74
C LEU A 112 5.29 4.89 -3.00
N ARG A 113 6.44 5.58 -3.04
CA ARG A 113 6.86 6.34 -4.22
C ARG A 113 7.15 5.44 -5.43
N GLN A 114 7.70 4.26 -5.19
CA GLN A 114 8.09 3.33 -6.25
C GLN A 114 6.87 2.62 -6.85
N GLU A 115 5.95 2.14 -6.01
CA GLU A 115 4.92 1.18 -6.42
C GLU A 115 3.56 1.81 -6.72
N ALA A 116 3.23 2.95 -6.12
CA ALA A 116 1.91 3.55 -6.30
C ALA A 116 1.75 4.22 -7.67
N ARG A 117 0.66 3.90 -8.36
CA ARG A 117 0.33 4.48 -9.66
C ARG A 117 -0.58 5.68 -9.49
N THR A 118 0.03 6.85 -9.36
CA THR A 118 -0.68 8.13 -9.17
C THR A 118 -0.82 8.91 -10.49
N THR A 119 -0.72 8.24 -11.64
CA THR A 119 -0.80 8.88 -12.97
C THR A 119 -1.62 8.01 -13.89
N TRP A 120 -2.59 8.63 -14.58
CA TRP A 120 -3.52 7.95 -15.47
C TRP A 120 -3.31 8.52 -16.88
N THR A 121 -2.62 7.77 -17.74
CA THR A 121 -2.27 8.22 -19.12
C THR A 121 -3.48 8.35 -20.04
N ASP A 122 -4.58 7.66 -19.71
CA ASP A 122 -5.72 7.48 -20.63
C ASP A 122 -6.96 8.29 -20.18
N ALA A 123 -6.87 9.02 -19.06
CA ALA A 123 -8.02 9.64 -18.37
C ALA A 123 -8.18 11.16 -18.66
N GLY A 124 -8.21 11.54 -19.94
CA GLY A 124 -8.82 12.83 -20.34
C GLY A 124 -8.05 14.11 -19.97
N GLY A 125 -6.73 14.06 -19.83
CA GLY A 125 -5.89 15.27 -19.76
C GLY A 125 -5.66 15.87 -18.37
N HIS A 126 -6.02 15.17 -17.29
CA HIS A 126 -5.61 15.60 -15.96
C HIS A 126 -4.13 15.27 -15.71
N GLU A 127 -3.33 16.29 -15.42
CA GLU A 127 -1.93 16.11 -15.01
C GLU A 127 -1.82 15.30 -13.72
N ARG A 128 -0.65 14.68 -13.51
CA ARG A 128 -0.32 13.99 -12.26
C ARG A 128 -0.58 14.92 -11.07
N PRO A 129 -1.43 14.53 -10.09
CA PRO A 129 -1.68 15.35 -8.91
C PRO A 129 -0.39 15.56 -8.14
N LEU A 130 -0.23 16.78 -7.60
CA LEU A 130 0.81 17.06 -6.62
C LEU A 130 0.47 16.33 -5.31
N ILE A 131 1.38 15.50 -4.84
CA ILE A 131 1.23 14.80 -3.55
C ILE A 131 2.31 15.34 -2.61
N PRO A 132 1.94 16.18 -1.63
CA PRO A 132 2.91 16.71 -0.67
C PRO A 132 3.57 15.61 0.17
N GLU A 133 4.83 15.82 0.50
CA GLU A 133 5.66 14.87 1.27
C GLU A 133 5.06 14.49 2.62
N HIS A 134 4.43 15.43 3.30
CA HIS A 134 3.76 15.17 4.57
C HIS A 134 2.53 14.25 4.43
N LEU A 135 1.87 14.18 3.26
CA LEU A 135 0.79 13.21 3.06
C LEU A 135 1.32 11.80 2.82
N LEU A 136 2.48 11.64 2.15
CA LEU A 136 3.18 10.35 2.09
C LEU A 136 3.56 9.86 3.48
N ASP A 137 4.10 10.76 4.32
CA ASP A 137 4.43 10.50 5.73
C ASP A 137 3.19 10.01 6.50
N ILE A 138 2.04 10.69 6.34
CA ILE A 138 0.77 10.28 6.97
C ILE A 138 0.34 8.89 6.52
N ILE A 139 0.36 8.57 5.23
CA ILE A 139 -0.07 7.26 4.71
C ILE A 139 0.87 6.15 5.19
N ALA A 140 2.17 6.42 5.22
CA ALA A 140 3.16 5.48 5.74
C ALA A 140 2.96 5.23 7.24
N ARG A 141 2.76 6.28 8.06
CA ARG A 141 2.43 6.13 9.49
C ARG A 141 1.11 5.43 9.70
N TYR A 142 0.09 5.76 8.92
CA TYR A 142 -1.21 5.12 8.98
C TYR A 142 -1.10 3.62 8.74
N THR A 143 -0.39 3.20 7.70
CA THR A 143 -0.14 1.78 7.41
C THR A 143 0.51 1.06 8.59
N ARG A 144 1.53 1.67 9.22
CA ARG A 144 2.19 1.10 10.40
C ARG A 144 1.25 1.01 11.60
N LEU A 145 0.49 2.07 11.86
CA LEU A 145 -0.48 2.09 12.95
C LEU A 145 -1.59 1.03 12.79
N VAL A 146 -2.01 0.76 11.56
CA VAL A 146 -2.96 -0.33 11.27
C VAL A 146 -2.28 -1.69 11.48
N ARG A 147 -1.06 -1.87 10.99
CA ARG A 147 -0.28 -3.11 11.17
C ARG A 147 -0.01 -3.45 12.65
N ASP A 148 0.20 -2.43 13.47
CA ASP A 148 0.50 -2.54 14.90
C ASP A 148 -0.76 -2.53 15.79
N SER A 149 -1.96 -2.38 15.20
CA SER A 149 -3.21 -2.30 15.95
C SER A 149 -3.60 -3.66 16.51
N GLN A 150 -3.88 -3.71 17.82
CA GLN A 150 -4.43 -4.90 18.49
C GLN A 150 -5.78 -5.38 17.94
N HIS A 151 -6.48 -4.52 17.18
CA HIS A 151 -7.77 -4.85 16.57
C HIS A 151 -7.63 -5.55 15.21
N VAL A 152 -6.42 -5.60 14.66
CA VAL A 152 -6.12 -6.24 13.37
C VAL A 152 -5.58 -7.64 13.62
N ASP A 153 -5.97 -8.59 12.80
CA ASP A 153 -5.42 -9.93 12.83
C ASP A 153 -3.98 -9.93 12.29
N HIS A 154 -3.01 -10.00 13.19
CA HIS A 154 -1.59 -10.00 12.85
C HIS A 154 -1.16 -11.25 12.04
N ARG A 155 -1.97 -12.31 12.02
CA ARG A 155 -1.74 -13.52 11.21
C ARG A 155 -1.93 -13.25 9.73
N SER A 156 -3.01 -12.55 9.40
CA SER A 156 -3.32 -12.08 8.05
C SER A 156 -2.43 -10.89 7.66
N GLY A 157 -2.10 -10.05 8.64
CA GLY A 157 -1.20 -8.91 8.48
C GLY A 157 -1.74 -7.80 7.58
N VAL A 158 -0.99 -6.70 7.47
CA VAL A 158 -1.33 -5.56 6.61
C VAL A 158 -0.27 -5.42 5.52
N SER A 159 -0.66 -5.79 4.30
CA SER A 159 0.25 -5.83 3.17
C SER A 159 0.63 -4.45 2.62
N ALA A 160 1.71 -4.40 1.84
CA ALA A 160 2.09 -3.21 1.07
C ALA A 160 0.96 -2.71 0.14
N ARG A 161 0.05 -3.58 -0.30
CA ARG A 161 -1.12 -3.20 -1.12
C ARG A 161 -2.07 -2.27 -0.38
N PHE A 162 -2.13 -2.34 0.95
CA PHE A 162 -2.90 -1.40 1.76
C PHE A 162 -2.35 0.02 1.58
N ALA A 163 -1.03 0.19 1.78
CA ALA A 163 -0.35 1.47 1.67
C ALA A 163 -0.45 2.04 0.25
N ILE A 164 -0.16 1.21 -0.75
CA ILE A 164 -0.24 1.58 -2.17
C ILE A 164 -1.65 2.06 -2.53
N ALA A 165 -2.67 1.27 -2.18
CA ALA A 165 -4.05 1.64 -2.48
C ALA A 165 -4.49 2.91 -1.73
N ALA A 166 -3.99 3.14 -0.50
CA ALA A 166 -4.26 4.37 0.23
C ALA A 166 -3.71 5.60 -0.51
N LEU A 167 -2.46 5.54 -0.99
CA LEU A 167 -1.86 6.62 -1.78
C LEU A 167 -2.58 6.85 -3.11
N GLU A 168 -2.91 5.78 -3.83
CA GLU A 168 -3.69 5.88 -5.08
C GLU A 168 -5.08 6.48 -4.85
N THR A 169 -5.72 6.13 -3.73
CA THR A 169 -7.03 6.68 -3.33
C THR A 169 -6.94 8.17 -3.01
N VAL A 170 -5.92 8.60 -2.27
CA VAL A 170 -5.68 10.04 -1.98
C VAL A 170 -5.44 10.82 -3.27
N ALA A 171 -4.62 10.28 -4.18
CA ALA A 171 -4.36 10.88 -5.48
C ALA A 171 -5.65 11.01 -6.31
N ALA A 172 -6.46 9.95 -6.36
CA ALA A 172 -7.74 9.95 -7.06
C ALA A 172 -8.74 10.92 -6.42
N SER A 173 -8.79 11.02 -5.09
CA SER A 173 -9.63 11.99 -4.37
C SER A 173 -9.25 13.43 -4.73
N ALA A 174 -7.95 13.73 -4.76
CA ALA A 174 -7.46 15.05 -5.12
C ALA A 174 -7.84 15.44 -6.56
N VAL A 175 -7.71 14.50 -7.51
CA VAL A 175 -8.14 14.70 -8.91
C VAL A 175 -9.65 14.89 -9.00
N ARG A 176 -10.43 14.09 -8.29
CA ARG A 176 -11.90 14.22 -8.23
C ARG A 176 -12.32 15.60 -7.71
N ARG A 177 -11.73 16.05 -6.59
CA ARG A 177 -11.98 17.38 -6.02
C ARG A 177 -11.67 18.46 -7.03
N ALA A 178 -10.48 18.41 -7.65
CA ALA A 178 -10.08 19.41 -8.64
C ALA A 178 -11.07 19.48 -9.81
N ALA A 179 -11.50 18.33 -10.34
CA ALA A 179 -12.49 18.27 -11.41
C ALA A 179 -13.88 18.81 -11.00
N THR A 180 -14.29 18.59 -9.74
CA THR A 180 -15.60 19.03 -9.23
C THR A 180 -15.61 20.53 -8.89
N THR A 181 -14.49 21.05 -8.40
CA THR A 181 -14.36 22.45 -7.94
C THR A 181 -13.75 23.38 -8.98
N GLY A 182 -13.22 22.84 -10.10
CA GLY A 182 -12.60 23.60 -11.17
C GLY A 182 -11.15 24.02 -10.91
N GLU A 183 -10.44 23.40 -9.96
CA GLU A 183 -9.01 23.66 -9.77
C GLU A 183 -8.20 23.19 -10.99
N GLU A 184 -7.41 24.09 -11.58
CA GLU A 184 -6.57 23.77 -12.74
C GLU A 184 -5.53 22.68 -12.41
N ARG A 185 -4.91 22.78 -11.22
CA ARG A 185 -3.87 21.86 -10.78
C ARG A 185 -4.31 21.11 -9.53
N SER A 186 -4.46 19.79 -9.66
CA SER A 186 -4.83 18.93 -8.55
C SER A 186 -3.66 18.77 -7.57
N ALA A 187 -3.94 18.94 -6.29
CA ALA A 187 -2.98 18.71 -5.21
C ALA A 187 -3.68 18.05 -4.04
N ALA A 188 -3.11 16.98 -3.51
CA ALA A 188 -3.68 16.26 -2.37
C ALA A 188 -3.54 17.09 -1.07
N ARG A 189 -4.59 17.05 -0.25
CA ARG A 189 -4.69 17.73 1.05
C ARG A 189 -5.24 16.77 2.10
N VAL A 190 -5.29 17.21 3.36
CA VAL A 190 -5.73 16.38 4.48
C VAL A 190 -7.16 15.90 4.29
N CYS A 191 -8.05 16.71 3.70
CA CYS A 191 -9.44 16.34 3.48
C CYS A 191 -9.63 15.25 2.40
N ASP A 192 -8.57 14.86 1.68
CA ASP A 192 -8.58 13.69 0.78
C ASP A 192 -8.32 12.37 1.51
N LEU A 193 -7.68 12.42 2.69
CA LEU A 193 -7.32 11.23 3.46
C LEU A 193 -8.52 10.38 3.93
N PRO A 194 -9.68 10.95 4.34
CA PRO A 194 -10.83 10.15 4.75
C PRO A 194 -11.32 9.15 3.71
N ALA A 195 -11.11 9.41 2.40
CA ALA A 195 -11.47 8.49 1.33
C ALA A 195 -10.73 7.14 1.43
N VAL A 196 -9.57 7.10 2.09
CA VAL A 196 -8.78 5.89 2.31
C VAL A 196 -9.52 4.88 3.18
N VAL A 197 -10.28 5.32 4.18
CA VAL A 197 -10.91 4.45 5.17
C VAL A 197 -11.83 3.41 4.49
N PRO A 198 -12.87 3.79 3.74
CA PRO A 198 -13.72 2.82 3.06
C PRO A 198 -12.99 2.05 1.96
N ALA A 199 -12.02 2.67 1.27
CA ALA A 199 -11.26 2.03 0.19
C ALA A 199 -10.27 0.95 0.67
N SER A 200 -9.89 1.00 1.94
CA SER A 200 -8.88 0.13 2.55
C SER A 200 -9.44 -0.90 3.52
N ARG A 201 -10.73 -0.79 3.92
CA ARG A 201 -11.38 -1.72 4.86
C ARG A 201 -11.23 -3.19 4.45
N GLY A 202 -11.60 -3.54 3.22
CA GLY A 202 -11.48 -4.92 2.70
C GLY A 202 -10.04 -5.39 2.45
N LYS A 203 -9.03 -4.64 2.89
CA LYS A 203 -7.61 -5.01 2.85
C LYS A 203 -7.05 -5.23 4.26
N VAL A 204 -7.91 -5.24 5.28
CA VAL A 204 -7.57 -5.44 6.69
C VAL A 204 -8.51 -6.50 7.25
N GLU A 205 -7.91 -7.54 7.84
CA GLU A 205 -8.65 -8.54 8.60
C GLU A 205 -8.64 -8.13 10.08
N PHE A 206 -9.79 -8.15 10.74
CA PHE A 206 -9.92 -7.73 12.14
C PHE A 206 -9.96 -8.95 13.08
N ALA A 207 -9.29 -8.84 14.24
CA ALA A 207 -9.12 -9.95 15.18
C ALA A 207 -10.42 -10.35 15.89
N ASP A 208 -11.34 -9.40 16.09
CA ASP A 208 -12.64 -9.57 16.74
C ASP A 208 -13.79 -9.55 15.72
N ALA A 209 -13.68 -10.35 14.65
CA ALA A 209 -14.84 -10.66 13.83
C ALA A 209 -15.70 -11.69 14.60
N GLY A 210 -16.55 -11.21 15.50
CA GLY A 210 -17.68 -12.00 16.01
C GLY A 210 -18.57 -12.48 14.86
N SER A 211 -19.69 -13.15 15.18
CA SER A 211 -20.60 -13.67 14.14
C SER A 211 -21.19 -12.61 13.21
N ASP A 212 -21.10 -11.33 13.57
CA ASP A 212 -21.45 -10.18 12.74
C ASP A 212 -20.27 -9.20 12.72
N SER A 213 -19.69 -8.95 11.54
CA SER A 213 -18.77 -7.84 11.31
C SER A 213 -19.54 -6.53 11.49
N ASP A 214 -19.19 -5.77 12.52
CA ASP A 214 -19.74 -4.41 12.69
C ASP A 214 -18.93 -3.45 11.80
N ASP A 215 -19.38 -3.31 10.56
CA ASP A 215 -18.79 -2.43 9.54
C ASP A 215 -18.55 -1.00 10.08
N GLU A 216 -19.40 -0.53 11.00
CA GLU A 216 -19.26 0.79 11.63
C GLU A 216 -18.07 0.83 12.58
N ARG A 217 -17.90 -0.21 13.41
CA ARG A 217 -16.77 -0.33 14.34
C ARG A 217 -15.43 -0.41 13.62
N GLU A 218 -15.32 -1.22 12.57
CA GLU A 218 -14.10 -1.32 11.76
C GLU A 218 -13.72 0.03 11.14
N THR A 219 -14.72 0.72 10.60
CA THR A 219 -14.57 2.07 10.03
C THR A 219 -14.12 3.08 11.08
N GLU A 220 -14.66 3.01 12.30
CA GLU A 220 -14.26 3.87 13.40
C GLU A 220 -12.81 3.64 13.82
N ILE A 221 -12.38 2.37 13.94
CA ILE A 221 -11.00 2.00 14.27
C ILE A 221 -10.03 2.58 13.23
N LEU A 222 -10.30 2.33 11.94
CA LEU A 222 -9.47 2.84 10.85
C LEU A 222 -9.44 4.39 10.83
N SER A 223 -10.60 5.03 11.02
CA SER A 223 -10.70 6.50 11.11
C SER A 223 -9.92 7.07 12.30
N HIS A 224 -9.94 6.39 13.44
CA HIS A 224 -9.16 6.76 14.61
C HIS A 224 -7.64 6.66 14.33
N LEU A 225 -7.19 5.56 13.75
CA LEU A 225 -5.78 5.36 13.39
C LEU A 225 -5.31 6.37 12.35
N LEU A 226 -6.16 6.76 11.40
CA LEU A 226 -5.86 7.82 10.44
C LEU A 226 -5.66 9.19 11.13
N ARG A 227 -6.57 9.58 12.03
CA ARG A 227 -6.40 10.81 12.84
C ARG A 227 -5.12 10.79 13.67
N ARG A 228 -4.77 9.63 14.22
CA ARG A 228 -3.51 9.45 14.94
C ARG A 228 -2.30 9.63 14.02
N ALA A 229 -2.31 9.07 12.82
CA ALA A 229 -1.25 9.26 11.83
C ALA A 229 -1.07 10.74 11.44
N ILE A 230 -2.17 11.46 11.22
CA ILE A 230 -2.16 12.91 10.94
C ILE A 230 -1.51 13.67 12.11
N ASN A 231 -1.92 13.39 13.35
CA ASN A 231 -1.35 14.05 14.53
C ASN A 231 0.15 13.74 14.73
N GLU A 232 0.56 12.48 14.49
CA GLU A 232 1.98 12.09 14.58
C GLU A 232 2.83 12.81 13.52
N THR A 233 2.35 12.94 12.28
CA THR A 233 3.03 13.73 11.25
C THR A 233 3.08 15.21 11.61
N PHE A 234 1.96 15.79 12.06
CA PHE A 234 1.90 17.18 12.50
C PHE A 234 2.94 17.47 13.60
N ARG A 235 2.98 16.63 14.64
CA ARG A 235 3.96 16.76 15.74
C ARG A 235 5.40 16.56 15.25
N SER A 236 5.63 15.61 14.37
CA SER A 236 6.97 15.32 13.84
C SER A 236 7.51 16.42 12.94
N ARG A 237 6.65 17.04 12.11
CA ARG A 237 7.06 18.04 11.10
C ARG A 237 6.94 19.46 11.61
N LEU A 238 5.82 19.79 12.26
CA LEU A 238 5.49 21.15 12.71
C LEU A 238 5.62 21.33 14.23
N GLY A 239 6.08 20.31 14.96
CA GLY A 239 6.38 20.41 16.38
C GLY A 239 7.34 21.57 16.68
N GLY A 240 6.96 22.42 17.65
CA GLY A 240 7.75 23.58 18.06
C GLY A 240 7.76 24.75 17.07
N LEU A 241 7.07 24.66 15.93
CA LEU A 241 6.81 25.82 15.09
C LEU A 241 5.76 26.70 15.78
N ASP A 242 5.99 28.01 15.79
CA ASP A 242 5.01 28.95 16.30
C ASP A 242 3.88 29.15 15.29
N LEU A 243 2.72 28.61 15.62
CA LEU A 243 1.48 28.74 14.85
C LEU A 243 0.51 29.73 15.51
N SER A 244 0.96 30.59 16.44
CA SER A 244 0.12 31.63 17.06
C SER A 244 -0.52 32.52 16.01
N GLY A 245 0.24 32.95 15.00
CA GLY A 245 -0.30 33.77 13.91
C GLY A 245 -1.48 33.14 13.17
N LEU A 246 -1.51 31.81 13.03
CA LEU A 246 -2.65 31.09 12.43
C LEU A 246 -3.80 30.94 13.42
N GLN A 247 -3.52 30.74 14.72
CA GLN A 247 -4.54 30.65 15.77
C GLN A 247 -5.25 32.00 16.00
N ASN A 248 -4.51 33.11 15.93
CA ASN A 248 -5.04 34.45 16.17
C ASN A 248 -6.12 34.86 15.16
N HIS A 249 -6.12 34.25 13.97
CA HIS A 249 -7.21 34.39 13.00
C HIS A 249 -8.56 34.05 13.62
N PHE A 250 -8.62 33.03 14.49
CA PHE A 250 -9.86 32.58 15.09
C PHE A 250 -10.29 33.37 16.34
N GLU A 251 -9.43 34.23 16.91
CA GLU A 251 -9.72 34.96 18.15
C GLU A 251 -10.90 35.94 18.02
N SER A 252 -11.16 36.44 16.80
CA SER A 252 -12.27 37.36 16.52
C SER A 252 -13.57 36.65 16.11
N GLY A 253 -13.63 35.31 16.23
CA GLY A 253 -14.77 34.50 15.83
C GLY A 253 -14.82 34.16 14.33
N GLU A 254 -13.72 34.40 13.61
CA GLU A 254 -13.57 33.99 12.21
C GLU A 254 -13.54 32.45 12.13
N VAL A 255 -14.02 31.91 11.01
CA VAL A 255 -14.00 30.48 10.74
C VAL A 255 -13.32 30.22 9.40
N VAL A 256 -12.68 29.07 9.28
CA VAL A 256 -12.00 28.66 8.05
C VAL A 256 -12.61 27.38 7.55
N GLU A 257 -13.05 27.41 6.30
CA GLU A 257 -13.65 26.28 5.62
C GLU A 257 -12.62 25.56 4.76
N SER A 258 -12.68 24.24 4.82
CA SER A 258 -11.93 23.29 4.02
C SER A 258 -12.86 22.13 3.63
N GLY A 259 -12.36 21.17 2.85
CA GLY A 259 -13.13 20.01 2.43
C GLY A 259 -12.99 19.69 0.94
N ASP A 260 -13.76 18.71 0.51
CA ASP A 260 -13.77 18.23 -0.87
C ASP A 260 -14.49 19.17 -1.86
N MET A 261 -15.16 20.21 -1.34
CA MET A 261 -15.86 21.24 -2.11
C MET A 261 -15.22 22.64 -2.01
N VAL A 262 -14.08 22.77 -1.32
CA VAL A 262 -13.35 24.04 -1.16
C VAL A 262 -12.02 23.96 -1.89
N THR A 263 -11.70 24.89 -2.78
CA THR A 263 -10.40 24.91 -3.47
C THR A 263 -9.25 25.32 -2.55
N GLY A 264 -8.01 24.99 -2.91
CA GLY A 264 -6.83 25.47 -2.20
C GLY A 264 -6.71 26.99 -2.22
N GLU A 265 -7.11 27.63 -3.32
CA GLU A 265 -7.17 29.10 -3.41
C GLU A 265 -8.19 29.69 -2.43
N GLN A 266 -9.40 29.13 -2.37
CA GLN A 266 -10.43 29.55 -1.41
C GLN A 266 -9.98 29.34 0.03
N LEU A 267 -9.31 28.23 0.33
CA LEU A 267 -8.75 27.97 1.66
C LEU A 267 -7.73 29.05 2.04
N LEU A 268 -6.78 29.36 1.14
CA LEU A 268 -5.75 30.36 1.39
C LEU A 268 -6.32 31.78 1.49
N ALA A 269 -7.33 32.10 0.69
CA ALA A 269 -7.99 33.42 0.71
C ALA A 269 -8.69 33.70 2.05
N GLN A 270 -9.28 32.69 2.68
CA GLN A 270 -9.92 32.82 4.00
C GLN A 270 -8.90 33.11 5.10
N VAL A 271 -7.78 32.40 5.11
CA VAL A 271 -6.73 32.53 6.14
C VAL A 271 -5.88 33.80 5.93
N GLY A 272 -5.74 34.25 4.68
CA GLY A 272 -4.91 35.41 4.35
C GLY A 272 -3.42 35.16 4.59
N ARG A 273 -2.74 36.13 5.22
CA ARG A 273 -1.30 36.06 5.43
C ARG A 273 -0.96 35.15 6.61
N VAL A 274 -0.37 34.00 6.32
CA VAL A 274 0.13 33.05 7.34
C VAL A 274 1.56 33.41 7.75
N PRO A 275 1.82 33.85 9.00
CA PRO A 275 3.18 34.07 9.47
C PRO A 275 4.00 32.78 9.43
N ARG A 276 5.29 32.89 9.07
CA ARG A 276 6.23 31.76 8.98
C ARG A 276 5.82 30.65 8.00
N LEU A 277 4.97 30.94 7.02
CA LEU A 277 4.58 29.98 5.97
C LEU A 277 5.78 29.34 5.26
N ALA A 278 6.81 30.12 4.92
CA ALA A 278 8.02 29.59 4.28
C ALA A 278 8.75 28.55 5.16
N GLU A 279 8.87 28.81 6.46
CA GLU A 279 9.45 27.83 7.40
C GLU A 279 8.56 26.60 7.54
N MET A 280 7.24 26.78 7.57
CA MET A 280 6.28 25.67 7.59
C MET A 280 6.45 24.77 6.36
N LEU A 281 6.56 25.34 5.16
CA LEU A 281 6.80 24.60 3.91
C LEU A 281 8.13 23.85 3.96
N GLY A 282 9.22 24.51 4.36
CA GLY A 282 10.54 23.86 4.49
C GLY A 282 10.52 22.66 5.44
N ARG A 283 9.84 22.77 6.59
CA ARG A 283 9.69 21.65 7.54
C ARG A 283 8.84 20.50 7.00
N LEU A 284 7.90 20.79 6.10
CA LEU A 284 7.07 19.80 5.41
C LEU A 284 7.76 19.17 4.20
N GLY A 285 9.05 19.47 3.98
CA GLY A 285 9.85 18.86 2.93
C GLY A 285 9.70 19.54 1.58
N VAL A 286 9.23 20.80 1.54
CA VAL A 286 9.20 21.61 0.33
C VAL A 286 10.59 22.24 0.12
N PRO A 287 11.28 21.93 -0.99
CA PRO A 287 12.55 22.58 -1.31
C PRO A 287 12.38 24.08 -1.55
N GLU A 288 13.42 24.85 -1.21
CA GLU A 288 13.46 26.28 -1.51
C GLU A 288 13.41 26.50 -3.04
N GLY A 289 12.48 27.34 -3.49
CA GLY A 289 12.23 27.61 -4.91
C GLY A 289 11.19 26.69 -5.57
N GLU A 290 10.70 25.66 -4.88
CA GLU A 290 9.62 24.78 -5.34
C GLU A 290 8.26 25.08 -4.67
N GLU A 291 8.17 26.17 -3.91
CA GLU A 291 6.94 26.59 -3.26
C GLU A 291 5.84 26.90 -4.29
N SER A 292 4.61 26.49 -3.99
CA SER A 292 3.44 26.78 -4.82
C SER A 292 2.18 26.98 -3.97
N PRO A 293 1.14 27.65 -4.49
CA PRO A 293 -0.14 27.78 -3.81
C PRO A 293 -0.72 26.44 -3.37
N GLN A 294 -0.54 25.40 -4.19
CA GLN A 294 -0.99 24.04 -3.88
C GLN A 294 -0.30 23.46 -2.64
N GLN A 295 1.01 23.64 -2.51
CA GLN A 295 1.73 23.19 -1.31
C GLN A 295 1.41 24.04 -0.09
N ALA A 296 1.22 25.36 -0.27
CA ALA A 296 0.77 26.24 0.80
C ALA A 296 -0.61 25.82 1.34
N ALA A 297 -1.58 25.54 0.45
CA ALA A 297 -2.91 25.09 0.85
C ALA A 297 -2.85 23.77 1.63
N ALA A 298 -2.09 22.77 1.15
CA ALA A 298 -1.92 21.51 1.85
C ALA A 298 -1.24 21.68 3.22
N ALA A 299 -0.21 22.52 3.31
CA ALA A 299 0.49 22.82 4.55
C ALA A 299 -0.40 23.52 5.59
N VAL A 300 -1.17 24.52 5.15
CA VAL A 300 -2.15 25.22 6.00
C VAL A 300 -3.21 24.25 6.50
N GLU A 301 -3.74 23.38 5.63
CA GLU A 301 -4.75 22.40 6.03
C GLU A 301 -4.23 21.38 7.06
N LEU A 302 -2.97 20.92 6.91
CA LEU A 302 -2.32 20.09 7.94
C LEU A 302 -2.15 20.86 9.26
N ALA A 303 -1.80 22.14 9.21
CA ALA A 303 -1.66 22.96 10.40
C ALA A 303 -3.00 23.13 11.12
N LEU A 304 -4.09 23.41 10.38
CA LEU A 304 -5.44 23.50 10.94
C LEU A 304 -5.89 22.19 11.57
N GLU A 305 -5.72 21.06 10.87
CA GLU A 305 -6.08 19.74 11.41
C GLU A 305 -5.21 19.39 12.64
N GLY A 306 -3.93 19.72 12.62
CA GLY A 306 -3.03 19.50 13.75
C GLY A 306 -3.38 20.34 14.98
N LEU A 307 -3.74 21.62 14.79
CA LEU A 307 -4.25 22.48 15.85
C LEU A 307 -5.56 21.92 16.43
N HIS A 308 -6.45 21.43 15.59
CA HIS A 308 -7.66 20.75 16.05
C HIS A 308 -7.35 19.48 16.88
N LEU A 309 -6.51 18.58 16.36
CA LEU A 309 -6.14 17.32 17.03
C LEU A 309 -5.34 17.54 18.33
N THR A 310 -4.75 18.72 18.49
CA THR A 310 -4.09 19.17 19.73
C THR A 310 -4.99 20.04 20.62
N ARG A 311 -6.30 20.10 20.32
CA ARG A 311 -7.34 20.81 21.08
C ARG A 311 -7.13 22.32 21.18
N ARG A 312 -6.55 22.92 20.14
CA ARG A 312 -6.36 24.38 20.01
C ARG A 312 -7.40 25.04 19.11
N LEU A 313 -8.09 24.24 18.29
CA LEU A 313 -9.20 24.68 17.43
C LEU A 313 -10.36 23.67 17.54
N ALA A 314 -11.59 24.17 17.42
CA ALA A 314 -12.76 23.38 17.16
C ALA A 314 -12.85 22.99 15.67
N LYS A 315 -13.52 21.87 15.40
CA LYS A 315 -13.80 21.37 14.04
C LYS A 315 -15.23 20.83 13.99
N ASP A 316 -15.99 21.28 13.01
CA ASP A 316 -17.25 20.68 12.61
C ASP A 316 -17.13 20.14 11.17
N SER A 317 -17.64 18.94 10.92
CA SER A 317 -17.56 18.27 9.62
C SER A 317 -18.93 17.75 9.22
N GLN A 318 -19.49 18.27 8.13
CA GLN A 318 -20.78 17.85 7.58
C GLN A 318 -20.70 17.79 6.04
N GLY A 319 -21.09 16.64 5.46
CA GLY A 319 -21.28 16.50 4.02
C GLY A 319 -20.08 16.87 3.16
N GLY A 320 -18.85 16.53 3.58
CA GLY A 320 -17.61 16.82 2.84
C GLY A 320 -17.01 18.20 3.13
N ARG A 321 -17.78 19.12 3.74
CA ARG A 321 -17.30 20.41 4.25
C ARG A 321 -16.79 20.27 5.68
N THR A 322 -15.67 20.91 5.96
CA THR A 322 -15.07 21.01 7.28
C THR A 322 -14.90 22.47 7.65
N VAL A 323 -15.32 22.86 8.83
CA VAL A 323 -15.20 24.21 9.36
C VAL A 323 -14.34 24.18 10.61
N TYR A 324 -13.27 24.96 10.61
CA TYR A 324 -12.42 25.19 11.77
C TYR A 324 -12.80 26.51 12.44
N GLY A 325 -12.78 26.52 13.76
CA GLY A 325 -13.14 27.68 14.59
C GLY A 325 -12.42 27.67 15.95
N ALA A 326 -12.66 28.70 16.76
CA ALA A 326 -12.23 28.74 18.15
C ALA A 326 -13.00 27.74 19.02
#